data_AF-A0A197KGR9-F1
#
_entry.id   AF-A0A197KGR9-F1
#
_cell.length_a   1.000
_cell.length_b   1.000
_cell.length_c   1.000
_cell.angle_alpha   90.00
_cell.angle_beta   90.00
_cell.angle_gamma   90.00
#
_symmetry.space_group_name_H-M   'P 1'
#
loop_
_entity.id
_entity.type
_entity.pdbx_description
1 polymer ?
#
loop_
_entity_poly.entity_id
_entity_poly.type
_entity_poly.pdbx_seq_one_letter_code
_entity_poly.pdbx_strand_id
1 'polypeptide(L)'
;MQRYQVCLDDHTRLYTQLARQTQLRVLELGFDHYVEDYTCASRYSDPVKDTPELSLRSALCLLSYLKELEVFGFEGFDIQLGTKEVDWMAENWPALRMLRGLQKDTFLRVRFDEHKALFEETPSGITS
;
A
#
# COMPACT_ATOMS: atom_id res chain seq x y z
N MET A 1 -22.36 -15.88 10.04
CA MET A 1 -21.34 -14.98 10.64
C MET A 1 -20.00 -15.66 10.94
N GLN A 2 -19.90 -16.99 11.14
CA GLN A 2 -18.62 -17.65 11.49
C GLN A 2 -17.48 -17.55 10.44
N ARG A 3 -17.77 -17.42 9.14
CA ARG A 3 -16.73 -17.32 8.10
C ARG A 3 -15.93 -16.01 8.13
N TYR A 4 -16.50 -14.95 8.70
CA TYR A 4 -15.85 -13.61 8.75
C TYR A 4 -14.77 -13.55 9.83
N GLN A 5 -14.92 -14.33 10.91
CA GLN A 5 -13.97 -14.35 12.04
C GLN A 5 -12.65 -15.05 11.67
N VAL A 6 -12.72 -16.17 10.95
CA VAL A 6 -11.55 -16.97 10.54
C VAL A 6 -10.64 -16.17 9.60
N CYS A 7 -11.22 -15.37 8.70
CA CYS A 7 -10.46 -14.53 7.77
C CYS A 7 -9.68 -13.40 8.48
N LEU A 8 -10.23 -12.86 9.58
CA LEU A 8 -9.54 -11.82 10.37
C LEU A 8 -8.31 -12.37 11.11
N ASP A 9 -8.41 -13.59 11.67
CA ASP A 9 -7.31 -14.21 12.42
C ASP A 9 -6.11 -14.52 11.51
N ASP A 10 -6.36 -14.99 10.29
CA ASP A 10 -5.31 -15.28 9.31
C ASP A 10 -4.58 -14.01 8.85
N HIS A 11 -5.31 -12.92 8.63
CA HIS A 11 -4.72 -11.63 8.31
C HIS A 11 -3.88 -11.08 9.45
N THR A 12 -4.42 -11.08 10.68
CA THR A 12 -3.65 -10.66 11.86
C THR A 12 -2.35 -11.45 11.99
N ARG A 13 -2.39 -12.76 11.75
CA ARG A 13 -1.19 -13.60 11.77
C ARG A 13 -0.19 -13.20 10.68
N LEU A 14 -0.63 -12.97 9.45
CA LEU A 14 0.22 -12.53 8.35
C LEU A 14 0.88 -11.19 8.66
N TYR A 15 0.09 -10.18 9.06
CA TYR A 15 0.62 -8.86 9.40
C TYR A 15 1.57 -8.91 10.60
N THR A 16 1.30 -9.76 11.59
CA THR A 16 2.22 -10.00 12.71
C THR A 16 3.53 -10.61 12.23
N GLN A 17 3.51 -11.52 11.25
CA GLN A 17 4.73 -12.09 10.69
C GLN A 17 5.52 -11.05 9.88
N LEU A 18 4.84 -10.24 9.06
CA LEU A 18 5.46 -9.15 8.31
C LEU A 18 6.10 -8.13 9.25
N ALA A 19 5.43 -7.75 10.33
CA ALA A 19 5.93 -6.82 11.33
C ALA A 19 7.27 -7.24 11.98
N ARG A 20 7.60 -8.54 11.95
CA ARG A 20 8.88 -9.07 12.46
C ARG A 20 10.03 -8.88 11.48
N GLN A 21 9.74 -8.57 10.22
CA GLN A 21 10.75 -8.32 9.17
C GLN A 21 11.20 -6.85 9.24
N THR A 22 11.85 -6.44 10.33
CA THR A 22 12.18 -5.03 10.58
C THR A 22 13.14 -4.40 9.57
N GLN A 23 13.83 -5.22 8.77
CA GLN A 23 14.72 -4.79 7.69
C GLN A 23 14.03 -4.72 6.32
N LEU A 24 12.72 -4.93 6.26
CA LEU A 24 11.96 -4.90 5.02
C LEU A 24 11.92 -3.47 4.47
N ARG A 25 12.49 -3.29 3.27
CA ARG A 25 12.53 -1.99 2.57
C ARG A 25 11.40 -1.81 1.57
N VAL A 26 10.90 -2.92 1.02
CA VAL A 26 9.83 -2.93 0.02
C VAL A 26 8.77 -3.92 0.49
N LEU A 27 7.55 -3.44 0.67
CA LEU A 27 6.38 -4.27 0.94
C LEU A 27 5.35 -4.01 -0.15
N GLU A 28 5.14 -4.99 -1.02
CA GLU A 28 4.11 -4.94 -2.04
C GLU A 28 3.04 -5.96 -1.69
N LEU A 29 1.84 -5.44 -1.41
CA LEU A 29 0.61 -6.19 -1.23
C LEU A 29 -0.20 -6.03 -2.51
N GLY A 30 -0.79 -7.10 -3.03
CA GLY A 30 -1.63 -7.02 -4.22
C GLY A 30 -1.23 -8.01 -5.29
N PHE A 31 -1.67 -7.75 -6.51
CA PHE A 31 -1.31 -8.55 -7.66
C PHE A 31 0.08 -8.17 -8.16
N ASP A 32 0.91 -9.19 -8.39
CA ASP A 32 2.12 -9.04 -9.17
C ASP A 32 1.73 -8.65 -10.61
N HIS A 33 2.34 -7.62 -11.16
CA HIS A 33 1.94 -6.91 -12.39
C HIS A 33 2.03 -7.75 -13.69
N TYR A 34 2.13 -9.08 -13.60
CA TYR A 34 2.39 -10.01 -14.70
C TYR A 34 1.13 -10.58 -15.37
N VAL A 35 0.00 -9.88 -15.34
CA VAL A 35 -1.13 -10.26 -16.20
C VAL A 35 -1.01 -9.49 -17.51
N GLU A 36 -0.32 -10.07 -18.49
CA GLU A 36 -0.16 -9.54 -19.88
C GLU A 36 -1.49 -9.33 -20.62
N ASP A 37 -2.63 -9.65 -20.00
CA ASP A 37 -3.94 -9.47 -20.59
C ASP A 37 -4.53 -8.09 -20.23
N TYR A 38 -4.12 -7.08 -21.00
CA TYR A 38 -4.56 -5.67 -20.90
C TYR A 38 -6.08 -5.46 -21.08
N THR A 39 -6.87 -6.52 -21.31
CA THR A 39 -8.33 -6.43 -21.44
C THR A 39 -9.04 -6.17 -20.10
N CYS A 40 -8.35 -6.27 -18.97
CA CYS A 40 -8.92 -6.10 -17.62
C CYS A 40 -8.75 -4.69 -17.01
N ALA A 41 -8.40 -3.68 -17.82
CA ALA A 41 -8.21 -2.30 -17.34
C ALA A 41 -9.45 -1.70 -16.65
N SER A 42 -10.65 -2.21 -16.92
CA SER A 42 -11.91 -1.73 -16.31
C SER A 42 -12.21 -2.29 -14.92
N ARG A 43 -11.40 -3.23 -14.39
CA ARG A 43 -11.63 -3.84 -13.07
C ARG A 43 -10.68 -3.34 -11.97
N TYR A 44 -9.78 -2.42 -12.30
CA TYR A 44 -8.86 -1.86 -11.31
C TYR A 44 -9.55 -0.91 -10.33
N SER A 45 -10.79 -0.48 -10.60
CA SER A 45 -11.52 0.48 -9.76
C SER A 45 -12.08 -0.11 -8.48
N ASP A 46 -12.41 -1.41 -8.48
CA ASP A 46 -13.07 -2.05 -7.34
C ASP A 46 -12.06 -2.89 -6.55
N PRO A 47 -12.07 -2.82 -5.20
CA PRO A 47 -11.32 -3.76 -4.39
C PRO A 47 -11.66 -5.19 -4.76
N VAL A 48 -10.66 -6.06 -4.73
CA VAL A 48 -10.90 -7.49 -4.93
C VAL A 48 -11.84 -7.96 -3.83
N LYS A 49 -12.89 -8.70 -4.20
CA LYS A 49 -13.81 -9.26 -3.20
C LYS A 49 -13.02 -10.08 -2.17
N ASP A 50 -13.40 -9.90 -0.91
CA ASP A 50 -12.79 -10.57 0.24
C ASP A 50 -11.33 -10.18 0.54
N THR A 51 -10.78 -9.10 -0.05
CA THR A 51 -9.55 -8.51 0.50
C THR A 51 -9.80 -7.82 1.83
N PRO A 52 -8.90 -7.98 2.81
CA PRO A 52 -9.02 -7.27 4.07
C PRO A 52 -8.89 -5.76 3.86
N GLU A 53 -9.70 -5.03 4.60
CA GLU A 53 -9.54 -3.60 4.76
C GLU A 53 -8.17 -3.32 5.39
N LEU A 54 -7.35 -2.52 4.73
CA LEU A 54 -6.08 -2.04 5.27
C LEU A 54 -6.28 -0.64 5.89
N SER A 55 -6.64 -0.60 7.17
CA SER A 55 -6.79 0.64 7.94
C SER A 55 -6.12 0.54 9.30
N LEU A 56 -5.99 1.68 10.00
CA LEU A 56 -5.45 1.70 11.37
C LEU A 56 -6.27 0.86 12.34
N ARG A 57 -7.58 0.75 12.09
CA ARG A 57 -8.50 -0.03 12.92
C ARG A 57 -8.30 -1.54 12.78
N SER A 58 -7.86 -2.00 11.62
CA SER A 58 -7.75 -3.43 11.31
C SER A 58 -6.32 -3.95 11.49
N ALA A 59 -5.39 -3.51 10.64
CA ALA A 59 -4.13 -4.21 10.43
C ALA A 59 -2.93 -3.29 10.20
N LEU A 60 -3.14 -2.06 9.74
CA LEU A 60 -2.06 -1.15 9.40
C LEU A 60 -1.17 -0.86 10.62
N CYS A 61 -1.78 -0.75 11.81
CA CYS A 61 -1.06 -0.47 13.06
C CYS A 61 -0.04 -1.56 13.45
N LEU A 62 -0.28 -2.81 13.04
CA LEU A 62 0.62 -3.94 13.30
C LEU A 62 1.96 -3.79 12.56
N LEU A 63 1.97 -3.06 11.45
CA LEU A 63 3.15 -2.81 10.63
C LEU A 63 4.01 -1.63 11.13
N SER A 64 3.71 -1.05 12.29
CA SER A 64 4.46 0.08 12.87
C SER A 64 5.95 -0.17 13.07
N TYR A 65 6.38 -1.43 13.17
CA TYR A 65 7.77 -1.81 13.41
C TYR A 65 8.64 -1.80 12.15
N LEU A 66 8.06 -1.62 10.96
CA LEU A 66 8.79 -1.57 9.69
C LEU A 66 9.46 -0.20 9.48
N LYS A 67 10.45 0.13 10.33
CA LYS A 67 11.10 1.45 10.33
C LYS A 67 11.95 1.73 9.09
N GLU A 68 12.45 0.68 8.45
CA GLU A 68 13.26 0.72 7.22
C GLU A 68 12.42 0.64 5.95
N LEU A 69 11.09 0.66 6.05
CA LEU A 69 10.20 0.56 4.89
C LEU A 69 10.30 1.82 4.04
N GLU A 70 10.73 1.66 2.79
CA GLU A 70 10.89 2.74 1.81
C GLU A 70 9.76 2.78 0.79
N VAL A 71 9.28 1.61 0.37
CA VAL A 71 8.22 1.46 -0.64
C VAL A 71 7.10 0.62 -0.07
N PHE A 72 5.88 1.16 -0.12
CA PHE A 72 4.67 0.43 0.25
C PHE A 72 3.68 0.42 -0.91
N GLY A 73 3.46 -0.77 -1.49
CA GLY A 73 2.49 -1.00 -2.56
C GLY A 73 1.32 -1.82 -2.05
N PHE A 74 0.13 -1.52 -2.57
CA PHE A 74 -1.12 -2.11 -2.12
C PHE A 74 -2.17 -2.19 -3.22
N GLU A 75 -1.74 -2.42 -4.46
CA GLU A 75 -2.64 -2.54 -5.62
C GLU A 75 -3.76 -3.56 -5.38
N GLY A 76 -5.01 -3.17 -5.64
CA GLY A 76 -6.18 -4.06 -5.57
C GLY A 76 -6.70 -4.35 -4.16
N PHE A 77 -6.11 -3.76 -3.12
CA PHE A 77 -6.65 -3.82 -1.76
C PHE A 77 -7.76 -2.78 -1.53
N ASP A 78 -8.70 -3.10 -0.64
CA ASP A 78 -9.65 -2.12 -0.10
C ASP A 78 -8.94 -1.26 0.96
N ILE A 79 -8.64 -0.01 0.60
CA ILE A 79 -7.87 0.86 1.49
C ILE A 79 -8.61 2.16 1.68
N GLN A 80 -8.97 2.40 2.93
CA GLN A 80 -9.48 3.68 3.37
C GLN A 80 -8.30 4.54 3.86
N LEU A 81 -7.54 5.10 2.91
CA LEU A 81 -6.49 6.08 3.23
C LEU A 81 -7.12 7.46 3.49
N GLY A 82 -7.41 7.73 4.76
CA GLY A 82 -7.70 9.07 5.24
C GLY A 82 -6.43 9.83 5.64
N THR A 83 -6.59 11.10 6.01
CA THR A 83 -5.50 11.92 6.56
C THR A 83 -4.84 11.26 7.78
N LYS A 84 -5.63 10.58 8.63
CA LYS A 84 -5.13 9.89 9.83
C LYS A 84 -4.16 8.77 9.49
N GLU A 85 -4.49 7.96 8.48
CA GLU A 85 -3.65 6.86 8.02
C GLU A 85 -2.34 7.40 7.44
N VAL A 86 -2.41 8.46 6.64
CA VAL A 86 -1.23 9.11 6.04
C VAL A 86 -0.32 9.71 7.11
N ASP A 87 -0.88 10.46 8.06
CA ASP A 87 -0.12 11.05 9.18
C ASP A 87 0.55 9.94 10.01
N TRP A 88 -0.20 8.87 10.32
CA TRP A 88 0.34 7.73 11.03
C TRP A 88 1.48 7.04 10.27
N MET A 89 1.37 6.89 8.95
CA MET A 89 2.42 6.31 8.11
C MET A 89 3.69 7.18 8.16
N ALA A 90 3.54 8.50 8.06
CA ALA A 90 4.66 9.43 8.13
C ALA A 90 5.37 9.38 9.51
N GLU A 91 4.61 9.24 10.60
CA GLU A 91 5.16 9.10 11.95
C GLU A 91 5.85 7.74 12.18
N ASN A 92 5.27 6.66 11.65
CA ASN A 92 5.71 5.30 11.97
C ASN A 92 6.73 4.73 10.99
N TRP A 93 6.74 5.18 9.73
CA TRP A 93 7.65 4.72 8.69
C TRP A 93 8.52 5.88 8.21
N PRO A 94 9.52 6.30 9.00
CA PRO A 94 10.34 7.48 8.70
C PRO A 94 11.17 7.34 7.42
N ALA A 95 11.43 6.10 6.97
CA ALA A 95 12.13 5.81 5.73
C ALA A 95 11.22 5.81 4.49
N LEU A 96 9.90 5.94 4.66
CA LEU A 96 8.93 5.80 3.57
C LEU A 96 9.08 6.93 2.55
N ARG A 97 9.25 6.55 1.29
CA ARG A 97 9.46 7.46 0.16
C ARG A 97 8.40 7.30 -0.93
N MET A 98 7.79 6.12 -1.04
CA MET A 98 6.88 5.81 -2.15
C MET A 98 5.68 4.99 -1.68
N LEU A 99 4.50 5.45 -2.09
CA LEU A 99 3.25 4.69 -2.01
C LEU A 99 2.82 4.29 -3.42
N ARG A 100 2.49 3.00 -3.62
CA ARG A 100 1.97 2.44 -4.88
C ARG A 100 0.56 1.90 -4.68
N GLY A 101 -0.20 1.72 -5.75
CA GLY A 101 -1.61 1.32 -5.69
C GLY A 101 -2.61 2.43 -5.42
N LEU A 102 -2.18 3.69 -5.52
CA LEU A 102 -3.04 4.85 -5.39
C LEU A 102 -3.68 5.21 -6.73
N GLN A 103 -5.02 5.15 -6.81
CA GLN A 103 -5.74 5.66 -7.97
C GLN A 103 -5.77 7.20 -7.93
N LYS A 104 -5.48 7.83 -9.08
CA LYS A 104 -5.45 9.31 -9.21
C LYS A 104 -6.77 9.97 -8.76
N ASP A 105 -7.90 9.30 -8.93
CA ASP A 105 -9.21 9.86 -8.62
C ASP A 105 -9.53 9.85 -7.11
N THR A 106 -8.86 9.01 -6.33
CA THR A 106 -8.99 8.95 -4.87
C THR A 106 -8.33 10.16 -4.19
N PHE A 107 -7.40 10.83 -4.87
CA PHE A 107 -6.58 11.92 -4.33
C PHE A 107 -7.16 13.33 -4.40
N LEU A 108 -8.39 13.50 -4.89
CA LEU A 108 -9.03 14.83 -4.93
C LEU A 108 -9.17 15.51 -3.56
N ARG A 109 -8.79 14.84 -2.45
CA ARG A 109 -8.87 15.36 -1.08
C ARG A 109 -7.56 15.40 -0.30
N VAL A 110 -6.47 14.81 -0.78
CA VAL A 110 -5.18 14.81 -0.07
C VAL A 110 -4.24 15.79 -0.79
N ARG A 111 -3.86 16.88 -0.10
CA ARG A 111 -2.87 17.82 -0.63
C ARG A 111 -1.50 17.22 -0.43
N PHE A 112 -0.86 16.81 -1.52
CA PHE A 112 0.57 16.53 -1.49
C PHE A 112 1.32 17.85 -1.33
N ASP A 113 2.26 17.89 -0.40
CA ASP A 113 3.22 18.97 -0.33
C ASP A 113 4.20 18.79 -1.51
N GLU A 114 3.97 19.55 -2.59
CA GLU A 114 4.73 19.48 -3.85
C GLU A 114 6.23 19.76 -3.64
N HIS A 115 6.63 20.27 -2.47
CA HIS A 115 8.02 20.58 -2.16
C HIS A 115 8.90 19.37 -1.76
N LYS A 116 8.34 18.17 -1.59
CA LYS A 116 9.13 16.96 -1.26
C LYS A 116 9.13 15.86 -2.33
N ALA A 117 8.25 15.93 -3.32
CA ALA A 117 8.20 14.99 -4.42
C ALA A 117 9.07 15.47 -5.60
N LEU A 118 10.38 15.63 -5.37
CA LEU A 118 11.34 15.64 -6.47
C LEU A 118 11.44 14.20 -6.97
N PHE A 119 10.53 13.85 -7.88
CA PHE A 119 10.70 12.70 -8.76
C PHE A 119 12.03 12.87 -9.48
N GLU A 120 13.00 12.01 -9.18
CA GLU A 120 14.12 11.79 -10.07
C GLU A 120 13.54 11.24 -11.37
N GLU A 121 13.32 12.11 -12.34
CA GLU A 121 13.10 11.70 -13.72
C GLU A 121 14.30 10.86 -14.15
N THR A 122 14.11 9.56 -14.29
CA THR A 122 15.11 8.70 -14.92
C THR A 122 15.38 9.23 -16.32
N PRO A 123 16.63 9.63 -16.66
CA PRO A 123 16.93 10.16 -17.98
C PRO A 123 16.75 9.05 -19.02
N SER A 124 15.68 9.18 -19.80
CA SER A 124 15.41 8.35 -20.96
C SER A 124 16.33 8.81 -22.08
N GLY A 125 17.53 8.23 -22.19
CA GLY A 125 18.48 8.66 -23.19
C GLY A 125 19.67 7.73 -23.36
N ILE A 126 19.47 6.57 -23.99
CA ILE A 126 20.52 5.96 -24.84
C ILE A 126 19.83 5.36 -26.07
N THR A 127 19.72 6.17 -27.13
CA THR A 127 19.70 5.67 -28.50
C THR A 127 21.14 5.65 -29.01
N SER A 128 21.59 4.51 -29.54
CA SER A 128 22.72 4.43 -30.46
C SER A 128 22.38 3.39 -31.52
#